data_AF-A0A817WWI3-F1
#
_entry.id   AF-A0A817WWI3-F1
#
_cell.length_a   1.000
_cell.length_b   1.000
_cell.length_c   1.000
_cell.angle_alpha   90.00
_cell.angle_beta   90.00
_cell.angle_gamma   90.00
#
_symmetry.space_group_name_H-M   'P 1'
#
loop_
_entity.id
_entity.type
_entity.pdbx_description
1 polymer ?
#
loop_
_entity_poly.entity_id
_entity_poly.type
_entity_poly.pdbx_seq_one_letter_code
_entity_poly.pdbx_strand_id
1 'polypeptide(L)'
;MDSDQESAECPLCLEVLEADDLTFFPCTCCYQICRFCWHRIRTDENGLCPACRKPYSENPAQFKPLTDEEIQQVKRDRKLKESNKKPKITESRKHLANLRVVQRNLVFVNGLPSRLADTELLRRNDHFGKYGKIVKLVTSPAHNGQLNSICVYITYSRSDEALRAIQSLCNYHVDGRTLKATLGTTKYCSRYLKGATCQKADCLYLHELGDPLASFTKEQMQQGLHLEYERKLMEQYTNKLLSDTPKIGRTTVDG
;
A
#
# COMPACT_ATOMS: atom_id res chain seq x y z
N MET A 1 13.19 19.64 -9.39
CA MET A 1 13.94 20.42 -8.39
C MET A 1 13.04 20.51 -7.19
N ASP A 2 13.14 19.52 -6.30
CA ASP A 2 12.36 19.46 -5.07
C ASP A 2 13.13 20.31 -4.05
N SER A 3 12.58 21.47 -3.72
CA SER A 3 13.12 22.30 -2.65
C SER A 3 12.58 21.73 -1.35
N ASP A 4 13.42 20.95 -0.65
CA ASP A 4 13.20 20.48 0.72
C ASP A 4 12.75 21.66 1.59
N GLN A 5 11.46 21.74 1.89
CA GLN A 5 10.91 22.66 2.89
C GLN A 5 11.28 22.09 4.25
N GLU A 6 12.52 22.32 4.66
CA GLU A 6 13.07 21.98 5.98
C GLU A 6 12.13 22.57 7.04
N SER A 7 11.35 21.70 7.68
CA SER A 7 10.39 22.08 8.69
C SER A 7 11.17 22.34 9.98
N ALA A 8 11.12 23.56 10.53
CA ALA A 8 11.87 23.91 11.72
C ALA A 8 11.43 23.03 12.92
N GLU A 9 12.38 22.35 13.56
CA GLU A 9 12.15 21.43 14.68
C GLU A 9 12.72 22.02 15.98
N CYS A 10 12.08 21.68 17.11
CA CYS A 10 12.59 22.06 18.42
C CYS A 10 13.86 21.26 18.74
N PRO A 11 14.98 21.92 19.09
CA PRO A 11 16.23 21.23 19.39
C PRO A 11 16.23 20.45 20.72
N LEU A 12 15.16 20.54 21.51
CA LEU A 12 15.04 19.86 22.81
C LEU A 12 14.16 18.61 22.76
N CYS A 13 13.04 18.66 22.03
CA CYS A 13 12.12 17.53 21.91
C CYS A 13 12.10 16.91 20.51
N LEU A 14 12.78 17.50 19.53
CA LEU A 14 12.80 17.07 18.13
C LEU A 14 11.40 17.04 17.48
N GLU A 15 10.45 17.80 18.03
CA GLU A 15 9.12 17.96 17.45
C GLU A 15 9.09 19.17 16.51
N VAL A 16 8.33 19.06 15.42
CA VAL A 16 8.12 20.15 14.46
C VAL A 16 7.45 21.34 15.16
N LEU A 17 8.04 22.52 15.02
CA LEU A 17 7.52 23.75 15.61
C LEU A 17 6.15 24.12 15.01
N GLU A 18 5.17 24.38 15.86
CA GLU A 18 3.87 24.88 15.42
C GLU A 18 3.97 26.34 14.93
N ALA A 19 2.95 26.81 14.22
CA ALA A 19 2.95 28.13 13.59
C ALA A 19 3.20 29.29 14.58
N ASP A 20 2.80 29.11 15.83
CA ASP A 20 3.01 30.05 16.93
C ASP A 20 4.40 29.89 17.57
N ASP A 21 5.04 28.72 17.46
CA ASP A 21 6.40 28.47 17.95
C ASP A 21 7.48 28.98 16.96
N LEU A 22 7.15 29.11 15.68
CA LEU A 22 8.07 29.62 14.64
C LEU A 22 8.55 31.05 14.90
N THR A 23 7.77 31.85 15.62
CA THR A 23 8.11 33.22 16.01
C THR A 23 8.38 33.36 17.51
N PHE A 24 8.50 32.23 18.22
CA PHE A 24 8.71 32.19 19.66
C PHE A 24 10.19 32.09 20.01
N PHE A 25 10.76 33.21 20.46
CA PHE A 25 12.15 33.31 20.92
C PHE A 25 12.15 33.69 22.41
N PRO A 26 12.13 32.72 23.33
CA PRO A 26 11.99 33.01 24.76
C PRO A 26 13.23 33.68 25.36
N CYS A 27 14.38 33.60 24.70
CA CYS A 27 15.63 34.21 25.14
C CYS A 27 16.16 35.24 24.14
N THR A 28 16.80 36.29 24.65
CA THR A 28 17.49 37.33 23.86
C THR A 28 18.70 36.81 23.07
N CYS A 29 19.15 35.58 23.31
CA CYS A 29 20.18 34.92 22.49
C CYS A 29 19.62 34.27 21.20
N CYS A 30 18.34 34.46 20.91
CA CYS A 30 17.65 33.92 19.74
C CYS A 30 17.64 32.38 19.64
N TYR A 31 17.88 31.67 20.75
CA TYR A 31 17.74 30.22 20.80
C TYR A 31 16.26 29.82 20.80
N GLN A 32 15.82 29.20 19.71
CA GLN A 32 14.44 28.80 19.47
C GLN A 32 14.15 27.43 20.06
N ILE A 33 13.08 27.32 20.84
CA ILE A 33 12.55 26.08 21.41
C ILE A 33 11.02 26.16 21.41
N CYS A 34 10.31 25.04 21.43
CA CYS A 34 8.84 25.06 21.50
C CYS A 34 8.36 25.57 22.86
N ARG A 35 7.10 26.03 22.93
CA ARG A 35 6.51 26.53 24.17
C ARG A 35 6.46 25.50 25.29
N PHE A 36 6.25 24.23 24.97
CA PHE A 36 6.22 23.16 25.97
C PHE A 36 7.58 22.99 26.65
N CYS A 37 8.66 23.00 25.87
CA CYS A 37 10.01 22.90 26.42
C CYS A 37 10.38 24.14 27.25
N TRP A 38 10.01 25.34 26.80
CA TRP A 38 10.21 26.55 27.60
C TRP A 38 9.45 26.51 28.93
N HIS A 39 8.19 26.06 28.92
CA HIS A 39 7.40 25.92 30.14
C HIS A 39 8.05 24.93 31.10
N ARG A 40 8.40 23.74 30.61
CA ARG A 40 9.08 22.69 31.41
C ARG A 40 10.38 23.19 32.02
N ILE A 41 11.22 23.89 31.25
CA ILE A 41 12.49 24.43 31.77
C ILE A 41 12.23 25.44 32.90
N ARG A 42 11.17 26.24 32.79
CA ARG A 42 10.83 27.29 33.77
C ARG A 42 10.16 26.74 35.02
N THR A 43 9.41 25.65 34.93
CA THR A 43 8.65 25.09 36.07
C THR A 43 9.36 23.93 36.76
N ASP A 44 10.01 23.07 35.98
CA ASP A 44 10.50 21.77 36.45
C ASP A 44 12.03 21.69 36.45
N GLU A 45 12.71 22.64 35.79
CA GLU A 45 14.17 22.69 35.71
C GLU A 45 14.71 24.03 36.27
N ASN A 46 15.95 24.39 35.90
CA ASN A 46 16.67 25.53 36.47
C ASN A 46 16.22 26.92 35.94
N GLY A 47 15.25 26.97 35.01
CA GLY A 47 14.77 28.22 34.42
C GLY A 47 15.78 28.96 33.53
N LEU A 48 16.91 28.34 33.17
CA LEU A 48 17.97 28.94 32.37
C LEU A 48 17.88 28.51 30.90
N CYS A 49 18.18 29.43 29.98
CA CYS A 49 18.24 29.11 28.57
C CYS A 49 19.32 28.04 28.28
N PRO A 50 19.01 26.96 27.54
CA PRO A 50 19.98 25.90 27.25
C PRO A 50 21.22 26.38 26.47
N ALA A 51 21.08 27.40 25.64
CA ALA A 51 22.18 27.92 24.82
C ALA A 51 23.08 28.90 25.59
N CYS A 52 22.50 29.90 26.25
CA CYS A 52 23.29 30.99 26.86
C CYS A 52 23.32 30.96 28.39
N ARG A 53 22.61 30.02 29.03
CA ARG A 53 22.48 29.86 30.49
C ARG A 53 21.97 31.10 31.23
N LYS A 54 21.41 32.09 30.53
CA LYS A 54 20.76 33.25 31.17
C LYS A 54 19.34 32.85 31.62
N PRO A 55 18.86 33.35 32.76
CA PRO A 55 17.48 33.15 33.16
C PRO A 55 16.54 33.74 32.11
N TYR A 56 15.43 33.05 31.84
CA TYR A 56 14.39 33.62 30.99
C TYR A 56 13.79 34.87 31.65
N SER A 57 13.57 35.93 30.88
CA SER A 57 12.91 37.14 31.36
C SER A 57 11.43 36.85 31.69
N GLU A 58 10.85 37.58 32.65
CA GLU A 58 9.45 37.39 33.07
C GLU A 58 8.45 37.61 31.93
N ASN A 59 8.83 38.41 30.92
CA ASN A 59 8.16 38.52 29.63
C ASN A 59 9.08 38.03 28.50
N PRO A 60 8.58 37.21 27.54
CA PRO A 60 9.36 36.78 26.38
C PRO A 60 9.86 38.00 25.57
N ALA A 61 11.14 37.99 25.18
CA ALA A 61 11.81 39.15 24.57
C ALA A 61 11.16 39.66 23.27
N GLN A 62 10.39 38.82 22.58
CA GLN A 62 9.48 39.22 21.51
C GLN A 62 8.14 38.48 21.70
N PHE A 63 7.22 39.10 22.43
CA PHE A 63 5.83 38.69 22.50
C PHE A 63 4.97 39.78 21.86
N LYS A 64 4.61 39.58 20.57
CA LYS A 64 3.44 40.25 20.02
C LYS A 64 2.27 39.28 20.16
N PRO A 65 1.34 39.51 21.12
CA PRO A 65 0.09 38.79 21.10
C PRO A 65 -0.61 39.13 19.78
N LEU A 66 -1.12 38.11 19.09
CA LEU A 66 -1.93 38.30 17.90
C LEU A 66 -3.16 39.15 18.27
N THR A 67 -3.48 40.15 17.46
CA THR A 67 -4.69 40.96 17.65
C THR A 67 -5.94 40.10 17.48
N ASP A 68 -7.09 40.55 17.99
CA ASP A 68 -8.36 39.82 17.81
C ASP A 68 -8.67 39.56 16.33
N GLU A 69 -8.27 40.48 15.45
CA GLU A 69 -8.37 40.34 14.00
C GLU A 69 -7.45 39.23 13.46
N GLU A 70 -6.21 39.16 13.93
CA GLU A 70 -5.24 38.11 13.59
C GLU A 70 -5.68 36.74 14.15
N ILE A 71 -6.26 36.68 15.36
CA ILE A 71 -6.83 35.46 15.93
C ILE A 71 -8.03 34.98 15.11
N GLN A 72 -8.89 35.89 14.65
CA GLN A 72 -10.00 35.54 13.76
C GLN A 72 -9.52 35.09 12.38
N GLN A 73 -8.47 35.71 11.84
CA GLN A 73 -7.81 35.30 10.61
C GLN A 73 -7.21 33.91 10.74
N VAL A 74 -6.48 33.62 11.83
CA VAL A 74 -5.89 32.31 12.13
C VAL A 74 -6.97 31.25 12.37
N LYS A 75 -8.11 31.58 13.01
CA LYS A 75 -9.25 30.66 13.15
C LYS A 75 -9.93 30.39 11.82
N ARG A 76 -10.08 31.39 10.94
CA ARG A 76 -10.59 31.22 9.56
C ARG A 76 -9.64 30.37 8.73
N ASP A 77 -8.34 30.63 8.81
CA ASP A 77 -7.29 29.89 8.11
C ASP A 77 -7.12 28.48 8.65
N ARG A 78 -7.28 28.23 9.96
CA ARG A 78 -7.32 26.89 10.55
C ARG A 78 -8.59 26.14 10.10
N LYS A 79 -9.77 26.78 10.07
CA LYS A 79 -10.99 26.17 9.50
C LYS A 79 -10.83 25.85 8.00
N LEU A 80 -10.21 26.73 7.22
CA LEU A 80 -9.91 26.51 5.80
C LEU A 80 -8.86 25.40 5.62
N LYS A 81 -7.79 25.36 6.43
CA LYS A 81 -6.75 24.32 6.40
C LYS A 81 -7.23 22.97 6.94
N GLU A 82 -8.10 22.91 7.95
CA GLU A 82 -8.77 21.67 8.41
C GLU A 82 -9.77 21.16 7.38
N SER A 83 -10.52 22.06 6.72
CA SER A 83 -11.35 21.73 5.57
C SER A 83 -10.54 21.28 4.36
N ASN A 84 -9.24 21.64 4.26
CA ASN A 84 -8.29 21.21 3.23
C ASN A 84 -7.37 20.03 3.63
N LYS A 85 -7.38 19.60 4.89
CA LYS A 85 -6.74 18.33 5.34
C LYS A 85 -7.70 17.14 5.28
N LYS A 86 -9.01 17.35 5.44
CA LYS A 86 -10.06 16.32 5.20
C LYS A 86 -10.33 15.90 3.73
N PRO A 87 -10.05 16.69 2.67
CA PRO A 87 -10.22 16.26 1.29
C PRO A 87 -9.08 15.33 0.85
N LYS A 88 -7.84 15.45 1.35
CA LYS A 88 -6.74 14.59 0.86
C LYS A 88 -6.99 13.09 1.07
N ILE A 89 -7.61 12.66 2.18
CA ILE A 89 -7.96 11.24 2.42
C ILE A 89 -9.20 10.81 1.62
N THR A 90 -10.23 11.66 1.52
CA THR A 90 -11.47 11.31 0.81
C THR A 90 -11.30 11.37 -0.71
N GLU A 91 -10.52 12.32 -1.22
CA GLU A 91 -10.10 12.40 -2.61
C GLU A 91 -9.16 11.24 -2.96
N SER A 92 -8.19 10.90 -2.11
CA SER A 92 -7.35 9.70 -2.28
C SER A 92 -8.17 8.41 -2.37
N ARG A 93 -9.21 8.23 -1.53
CA ARG A 93 -10.10 7.04 -1.60
C ARG A 93 -11.03 7.04 -2.81
N LYS A 94 -11.42 8.19 -3.37
CA LYS A 94 -12.19 8.24 -4.63
C LYS A 94 -11.37 7.66 -5.79
N HIS A 95 -10.07 7.94 -5.84
CA HIS A 95 -9.18 7.37 -6.86
C HIS A 95 -9.14 5.83 -6.78
N LEU A 96 -9.14 5.25 -5.57
CA LEU A 96 -9.13 3.81 -5.36
C LEU A 96 -10.35 3.09 -5.97
N ALA A 97 -11.51 3.74 -6.04
CA ALA A 97 -12.73 3.14 -6.61
C ALA A 97 -12.56 2.74 -8.09
N ASN A 98 -11.70 3.46 -8.83
CA ASN A 98 -11.44 3.23 -10.25
C ASN A 98 -10.25 2.28 -10.49
N LEU A 99 -9.55 1.86 -9.45
CA LEU A 99 -8.41 0.96 -9.56
C LEU A 99 -8.83 -0.51 -9.58
N ARG A 100 -8.02 -1.30 -10.29
CA ARG A 100 -7.94 -2.76 -10.21
C ARG A 100 -6.55 -3.08 -9.68
N VAL A 101 -6.47 -3.92 -8.67
CA VAL A 101 -5.20 -4.30 -8.06
C VAL A 101 -4.91 -5.75 -8.43
N VAL A 102 -3.80 -5.99 -9.12
CA VAL A 102 -3.26 -7.33 -9.39
C VAL A 102 -2.74 -7.92 -8.08
N GLN A 103 -3.15 -9.13 -7.76
CA GLN A 103 -2.77 -9.83 -6.54
C GLN A 103 -1.76 -10.93 -6.87
N ARG A 104 -0.53 -10.81 -6.37
CA ARG A 104 0.61 -11.69 -6.74
C ARG A 104 0.42 -13.16 -6.34
N ASN A 105 -0.46 -13.45 -5.38
CA ASN A 105 -0.78 -14.81 -4.92
C ASN A 105 -2.17 -15.28 -5.36
N LEU A 106 -2.89 -14.50 -6.18
CA LEU A 106 -4.20 -14.85 -6.70
C LEU A 106 -4.06 -15.27 -8.16
N VAL A 107 -4.54 -16.46 -8.50
CA VAL A 107 -4.60 -16.97 -9.87
C VAL A 107 -6.04 -16.94 -10.35
N PHE A 108 -6.25 -16.39 -11.54
CA PHE A 108 -7.50 -16.45 -12.27
C PHE A 108 -7.37 -17.46 -13.41
N VAL A 109 -8.17 -18.53 -13.36
CA VAL A 109 -8.23 -19.56 -14.40
C VAL A 109 -9.56 -19.45 -15.13
N ASN A 110 -9.52 -19.31 -16.45
CA ASN A 110 -10.70 -19.26 -17.31
C ASN A 110 -10.74 -20.48 -18.25
N GLY A 111 -11.95 -20.92 -18.57
CA GLY A 111 -12.20 -21.99 -19.55
C GLY A 111 -12.34 -23.39 -18.96
N LEU A 112 -12.46 -23.53 -17.64
CA LEU A 112 -12.68 -24.83 -16.99
C LEU A 112 -14.09 -25.35 -17.32
N PRO A 113 -14.27 -26.64 -17.65
CA PRO A 113 -15.59 -27.23 -17.81
C PRO A 113 -16.43 -27.15 -16.52
N SER A 114 -17.72 -26.85 -16.65
CA SER A 114 -18.63 -26.71 -15.49
C SER A 114 -18.75 -27.97 -14.63
N ARG A 115 -18.54 -29.17 -15.20
CA ARG A 115 -18.52 -30.43 -14.42
C ARG A 115 -17.36 -30.51 -13.43
N LEU A 116 -16.31 -29.71 -13.61
CA LEU A 116 -15.16 -29.61 -12.71
C LEU A 116 -15.32 -28.45 -11.70
N ALA A 117 -16.54 -27.92 -11.51
CA ALA A 117 -16.80 -26.80 -10.61
C ALA A 117 -16.74 -27.14 -9.11
N ASP A 118 -16.55 -28.41 -8.76
CA ASP A 118 -16.43 -28.85 -7.37
C ASP A 118 -15.14 -28.30 -6.76
N THR A 119 -15.29 -27.43 -5.76
CA THR A 119 -14.16 -26.78 -5.08
C THR A 119 -13.28 -27.76 -4.31
N GLU A 120 -13.84 -28.85 -3.77
CA GLU A 120 -13.07 -29.84 -3.02
C GLU A 120 -12.23 -30.70 -3.97
N LEU A 121 -12.78 -31.07 -5.12
CA LEU A 121 -12.03 -31.71 -6.20
C LEU A 121 -10.87 -30.81 -6.66
N LEU A 122 -11.14 -29.54 -6.96
CA LEU A 122 -10.14 -28.60 -7.46
C LEU A 122 -9.00 -28.33 -6.46
N ARG A 123 -9.27 -28.47 -5.15
CA ARG A 123 -8.27 -28.31 -4.08
C ARG A 123 -7.28 -29.48 -3.98
N ARG A 124 -7.62 -30.65 -4.50
CA ARG A 124 -6.76 -31.84 -4.40
C ARG A 124 -5.43 -31.67 -5.14
N ASN A 125 -4.45 -32.48 -4.75
CA ASN A 125 -3.10 -32.45 -5.30
C ASN A 125 -3.03 -32.92 -6.77
N ASP A 126 -4.00 -33.69 -7.27
CA ASP A 126 -4.10 -34.02 -8.69
C ASP A 126 -4.55 -32.82 -9.56
N HIS A 127 -5.22 -31.83 -8.95
CA HIS A 127 -5.69 -30.61 -9.60
C HIS A 127 -4.82 -29.38 -9.29
N PHE A 128 -5.35 -28.36 -8.60
CA PHE A 128 -4.60 -27.12 -8.32
C PHE A 128 -3.75 -27.21 -7.06
N GLY A 129 -4.00 -28.19 -6.18
CA GLY A 129 -3.23 -28.36 -4.94
C GLY A 129 -1.74 -28.65 -5.17
N LYS A 130 -1.37 -29.29 -6.29
CA LYS A 130 0.05 -29.57 -6.61
C LYS A 130 0.92 -28.33 -6.75
N TYR A 131 0.34 -27.17 -7.05
CA TYR A 131 1.12 -25.95 -7.25
C TYR A 131 1.47 -25.25 -5.94
N GLY A 132 0.74 -25.53 -4.86
CA GLY A 132 0.97 -24.94 -3.55
C GLY A 132 -0.24 -24.98 -2.63
N LYS A 133 -0.07 -24.47 -1.41
CA LYS A 133 -1.15 -24.46 -0.41
C LYS A 133 -2.24 -23.46 -0.78
N ILE A 134 -3.44 -23.96 -1.08
CA ILE A 134 -4.61 -23.13 -1.42
C ILE A 134 -5.26 -22.59 -0.14
N VAL A 135 -5.21 -21.28 0.04
CA VAL A 135 -5.87 -20.55 1.13
C VAL A 135 -7.36 -20.39 0.83
N LYS A 136 -7.70 -19.96 -0.38
CA LYS A 136 -9.08 -19.68 -0.79
C LYS A 136 -9.29 -20.11 -2.24
N LEU A 137 -10.44 -20.70 -2.53
CA LEU A 137 -10.85 -21.07 -3.88
C LEU A 137 -12.31 -20.68 -4.09
N VAL A 138 -12.58 -19.92 -5.15
CA VAL A 138 -13.92 -19.45 -5.51
C VAL A 138 -14.15 -19.72 -6.99
N THR A 139 -15.28 -20.35 -7.31
CA THR A 139 -15.73 -20.59 -8.68
C THR A 139 -16.80 -19.56 -9.06
N SER A 140 -16.82 -19.15 -10.33
CA SER A 140 -17.82 -18.26 -10.90
C SER A 140 -18.22 -18.74 -12.29
N PRO A 141 -19.48 -18.61 -12.72
CA PRO A 141 -19.85 -18.81 -14.12
C PRO A 141 -19.01 -17.90 -15.04
N ALA A 142 -18.60 -18.43 -16.21
CA ALA A 142 -17.90 -17.63 -17.19
C ALA A 142 -18.82 -16.54 -17.77
N HIS A 143 -18.32 -15.30 -17.84
CA HIS A 143 -19.12 -14.15 -18.32
C HIS A 143 -19.23 -14.04 -19.85
N ASN A 144 -18.49 -14.86 -20.62
CA ASN A 144 -18.31 -14.67 -22.08
C ASN A 144 -19.19 -15.59 -22.95
N GLY A 145 -20.35 -16.04 -22.49
CA GLY A 145 -21.30 -16.79 -23.33
C GLY A 145 -20.84 -18.18 -23.79
N GLN A 146 -19.68 -18.66 -23.34
CA GLN A 146 -19.28 -20.06 -23.53
C GLN A 146 -20.16 -20.95 -22.67
N LEU A 147 -21.07 -21.67 -23.32
CA LEU A 147 -21.93 -22.65 -22.66
C LEU A 147 -21.05 -23.70 -21.95
N ASN A 148 -21.34 -23.96 -20.68
CA ASN A 148 -20.67 -24.95 -19.82
C ASN A 148 -19.19 -24.66 -19.49
N SER A 149 -18.81 -23.40 -19.25
CA SER A 149 -17.51 -23.07 -18.64
C SER A 149 -17.61 -22.22 -17.38
N ILE A 150 -16.60 -22.35 -16.53
CA ILE A 150 -16.45 -21.60 -15.28
C ILE A 150 -15.09 -20.89 -15.27
N CYS A 151 -15.04 -19.85 -14.44
CA CYS A 151 -13.82 -19.22 -13.99
C CYS A 151 -13.52 -19.65 -12.54
N VAL A 152 -12.25 -19.71 -12.20
CA VAL A 152 -11.80 -20.07 -10.85
C VAL A 152 -10.79 -19.05 -10.36
N TYR A 153 -11.00 -18.56 -9.15
CA TYR A 153 -10.09 -17.68 -8.42
C TYR A 153 -9.43 -18.50 -7.31
N ILE A 154 -8.11 -18.64 -7.38
CA ILE A 154 -7.33 -19.48 -6.47
C ILE A 154 -6.33 -18.58 -5.75
N THR A 155 -6.47 -18.42 -4.44
CA THR A 155 -5.52 -17.71 -3.59
C THR A 155 -4.55 -18.72 -2.98
N TYR A 156 -3.29 -18.66 -3.38
CA TYR A 156 -2.22 -19.45 -2.79
C TYR A 156 -1.63 -18.76 -1.56
N SER A 157 -0.92 -19.54 -0.74
CA SER A 157 -0.24 -19.03 0.44
C SER A 157 0.96 -18.15 0.08
N ARG A 158 1.60 -18.41 -1.07
CA ARG A 158 2.78 -17.68 -1.54
C ARG A 158 2.62 -17.23 -3.00
N SER A 159 3.29 -16.14 -3.37
CA SER A 159 3.33 -15.67 -4.76
C SER A 159 4.04 -16.65 -5.70
N ASP A 160 5.13 -17.28 -5.26
CA ASP A 160 5.90 -18.25 -6.06
C ASP A 160 5.04 -19.47 -6.46
N GLU A 161 4.10 -19.89 -5.59
CA GLU A 161 3.14 -20.97 -5.88
C GLU A 161 2.15 -20.56 -6.97
N ALA A 162 1.66 -19.32 -6.93
CA ALA A 162 0.76 -18.76 -7.94
C ALA A 162 1.45 -18.65 -9.31
N LEU A 163 2.69 -18.14 -9.36
CA LEU A 163 3.45 -18.05 -10.61
C LEU A 163 3.77 -19.43 -11.19
N ARG A 164 4.11 -20.41 -10.35
CA ARG A 164 4.27 -21.82 -10.77
C ARG A 164 2.99 -22.39 -11.36
N ALA A 165 1.84 -22.11 -10.75
CA ALA A 165 0.55 -22.53 -11.29
C ALA A 165 0.28 -21.92 -12.67
N ILE A 166 0.48 -20.61 -12.82
CA ILE A 166 0.29 -19.90 -14.11
C ILE A 166 1.21 -20.47 -15.18
N GLN A 167 2.50 -20.66 -14.87
CA GLN A 167 3.47 -21.25 -15.80
C GLN A 167 3.06 -22.64 -16.26
N SER A 168 2.60 -23.49 -15.33
CA SER A 168 2.22 -24.88 -15.61
C SER A 168 0.88 -25.00 -16.35
N LEU A 169 -0.03 -24.05 -16.13
CA LEU A 169 -1.35 -24.01 -16.76
C LEU A 169 -1.32 -23.33 -18.13
N CYS A 170 -0.22 -22.67 -18.49
CA CYS A 170 -0.01 -22.12 -19.82
C CYS A 170 -0.10 -23.26 -20.86
N ASN A 171 -1.04 -23.13 -21.81
CA ASN A 171 -1.33 -24.14 -22.83
C ASN A 171 -1.85 -25.49 -22.30
N TYR A 172 -2.38 -25.53 -21.07
CA TYR A 172 -3.02 -26.74 -20.57
C TYR A 172 -4.36 -26.98 -21.26
N HIS A 173 -4.57 -28.18 -21.79
CA HIS A 173 -5.79 -28.54 -22.53
C HIS A 173 -6.66 -29.47 -21.68
N VAL A 174 -7.94 -29.12 -21.53
CA VAL A 174 -8.97 -29.94 -20.91
C VAL A 174 -10.14 -30.00 -21.86
N ASP A 175 -10.53 -31.21 -22.29
CA ASP A 175 -11.67 -31.43 -23.19
C ASP A 175 -11.62 -30.60 -24.47
N GLY A 176 -10.45 -30.51 -25.09
CA GLY A 176 -10.25 -29.71 -26.30
C GLY A 176 -10.33 -28.19 -26.07
N ARG A 177 -10.37 -27.73 -24.81
CA ARG A 177 -10.30 -26.31 -24.45
C ARG A 177 -8.96 -26.00 -23.81
N THR A 178 -8.29 -24.95 -24.29
CA THR A 178 -7.10 -24.42 -23.65
C THR A 178 -7.48 -23.56 -22.46
N LEU A 179 -6.98 -23.89 -21.27
CA LEU A 179 -7.15 -23.06 -20.09
C LEU A 179 -6.32 -21.78 -20.25
N LYS A 180 -6.84 -20.68 -19.72
CA LYS A 180 -6.11 -19.42 -19.59
C LYS A 180 -5.92 -19.12 -18.12
N ALA A 181 -4.68 -19.13 -17.66
CA ALA A 181 -4.32 -18.78 -16.29
C ALA A 181 -3.53 -17.46 -16.31
N THR A 182 -3.95 -16.50 -15.48
CA THR A 182 -3.28 -15.22 -15.25
C THR A 182 -3.31 -14.89 -13.77
N LEU A 183 -2.59 -13.85 -13.35
CA LEU A 183 -2.80 -13.25 -12.04
C LEU A 183 -4.22 -12.66 -11.97
N GLY A 184 -4.85 -12.87 -10.83
CA GLY A 184 -6.17 -12.33 -10.54
C GLY A 184 -6.07 -10.86 -10.15
N THR A 185 -7.12 -10.12 -10.49
CA THR A 185 -7.30 -8.75 -10.02
C THR A 185 -8.44 -8.68 -9.01
N THR A 186 -8.35 -7.72 -8.12
CA THR A 186 -9.42 -7.40 -7.17
C THR A 186 -9.74 -5.90 -7.18
N LYS A 187 -10.83 -5.54 -6.52
CA LYS A 187 -11.25 -4.17 -6.28
C LYS A 187 -11.12 -3.86 -4.79
N TYR A 188 -11.14 -2.58 -4.46
CA TYR A 188 -11.32 -2.14 -3.09
C TYR A 188 -12.76 -2.39 -2.63
N CYS A 189 -12.91 -2.80 -1.37
CA CYS A 189 -14.22 -3.03 -0.78
C CYS A 189 -14.99 -1.71 -0.69
N SER A 190 -16.28 -1.72 -1.05
CA SER A 190 -17.13 -0.53 -0.99
C SER A 190 -17.26 0.06 0.43
N ARG A 191 -17.20 -0.79 1.47
CA ARG A 191 -17.20 -0.34 2.88
C ARG A 191 -15.87 0.33 3.24
N TYR A 192 -14.75 -0.26 2.84
CA TYR A 192 -13.42 0.32 3.02
C TYR A 192 -13.28 1.69 2.34
N LEU A 193 -13.76 1.80 1.10
CA LEU A 193 -13.78 3.07 0.36
C LEU A 193 -14.59 4.15 1.09
N LYS A 194 -15.65 3.76 1.79
CA LYS A 194 -16.47 4.64 2.64
C LYS A 194 -15.88 4.87 4.04
N GLY A 195 -14.71 4.31 4.35
CA GLY A 195 -14.08 4.39 5.67
C GLY A 195 -14.79 3.59 6.76
N ALA A 196 -15.64 2.63 6.40
CA ALA A 196 -16.36 1.78 7.34
C ALA A 196 -15.78 0.37 7.41
N THR A 197 -15.83 -0.25 8.58
CA THR A 197 -15.46 -1.66 8.76
C THR A 197 -16.39 -2.56 7.95
N CYS A 198 -15.81 -3.55 7.27
CA CYS A 198 -16.57 -4.56 6.56
C CYS A 198 -16.95 -5.69 7.52
N GLN A 199 -18.23 -6.07 7.55
CA GLN A 199 -18.72 -7.17 8.39
C GLN A 199 -18.53 -8.56 7.75
N LYS A 200 -18.11 -8.61 6.48
CA LYS A 200 -17.87 -9.87 5.78
C LYS A 200 -16.49 -10.40 6.15
N ALA A 201 -16.44 -11.43 7.00
CA ALA A 201 -15.21 -12.10 7.43
C ALA A 201 -14.35 -12.53 6.21
N ASP A 202 -14.98 -13.11 5.20
CA ASP A 202 -14.33 -13.55 3.97
C ASP A 202 -14.56 -12.60 2.78
N CYS A 203 -14.40 -11.29 3.00
CA CYS A 203 -14.48 -10.32 1.93
C CYS A 203 -13.47 -10.66 0.82
N LEU A 204 -13.90 -10.59 -0.44
CA LEU A 204 -13.05 -10.85 -1.62
C LEU A 204 -12.29 -9.60 -2.08
N TYR A 205 -12.63 -8.45 -1.50
CA TYR A 205 -12.14 -7.14 -1.89
C TYR A 205 -11.18 -6.60 -0.84
N LEU A 206 -10.31 -5.68 -1.26
CA LEU A 206 -9.26 -5.13 -0.41
C LEU A 206 -9.82 -4.23 0.69
N HIS A 207 -9.24 -4.40 1.88
CA HIS A 207 -9.45 -3.57 3.07
C HIS A 207 -8.19 -2.81 3.48
N GLU A 208 -7.19 -2.78 2.60
CA GLU A 208 -5.92 -2.09 2.77
C GLU A 208 -5.43 -1.57 1.42
N LEU A 209 -4.49 -0.62 1.42
CA LEU A 209 -3.91 -0.06 0.21
C LEU A 209 -3.09 -1.15 -0.51
N GLY A 210 -3.45 -1.40 -1.77
CA GLY A 210 -2.70 -2.33 -2.63
C GLY A 210 -1.38 -1.74 -3.09
N ASP A 211 -0.48 -2.62 -3.57
CA ASP A 211 0.79 -2.23 -4.18
C ASP A 211 0.53 -1.24 -5.35
N PRO A 212 1.08 -0.02 -5.30
CA PRO A 212 0.92 0.96 -6.38
C PRO A 212 1.43 0.44 -7.74
N LEU A 213 2.48 -0.38 -7.75
CA LEU A 213 3.02 -0.97 -9.00
C LEU A 213 2.11 -2.05 -9.58
N ALA A 214 1.23 -2.62 -8.75
CA ALA A 214 0.24 -3.62 -9.13
C ALA A 214 -1.16 -3.02 -9.33
N SER A 215 -1.30 -1.70 -9.24
CA SER A 215 -2.58 -1.00 -9.26
C SER A 215 -2.76 -0.26 -10.58
N PHE A 216 -3.85 -0.56 -11.28
CA PHE A 216 -4.12 -0.05 -12.62
C PHE A 216 -5.50 0.57 -12.73
N THR A 217 -5.64 1.69 -13.42
CA THR A 217 -6.94 2.24 -13.81
C THR A 217 -7.60 1.36 -14.88
N LYS A 218 -8.88 1.60 -15.17
CA LYS A 218 -9.59 0.89 -16.25
C LYS A 218 -8.91 1.07 -17.61
N GLU A 219 -8.40 2.26 -17.88
CA GLU A 219 -7.70 2.63 -19.11
C GLU A 219 -6.37 1.89 -19.21
N GLN A 220 -5.60 1.86 -18.13
CA GLN A 220 -4.34 1.11 -18.03
C GLN A 220 -4.55 -0.41 -18.18
N MET A 221 -5.67 -0.94 -17.68
CA MET A 221 -6.06 -2.33 -17.90
C MET A 221 -6.34 -2.59 -19.38
N GLN A 222 -7.05 -1.70 -20.07
CA GLN A 222 -7.33 -1.81 -21.50
C GLN A 222 -6.07 -1.71 -22.37
N GLN A 223 -5.09 -0.91 -21.93
CA GLN A 223 -3.77 -0.82 -22.56
C GLN A 223 -2.88 -2.04 -22.30
N GLY A 224 -3.29 -2.99 -21.45
CA GLY A 224 -2.54 -4.21 -21.18
C GLY A 224 -1.38 -4.06 -20.17
N LEU A 225 -1.26 -2.93 -19.45
CA LEU A 225 -0.14 -2.71 -18.51
C LEU A 225 -0.08 -3.76 -17.39
N HIS A 226 -1.23 -4.27 -16.97
CA HIS A 226 -1.31 -5.36 -16.00
C HIS A 226 -0.71 -6.68 -16.51
N LEU A 227 -0.79 -6.95 -17.82
CA LEU A 227 -0.17 -8.12 -18.46
C LEU A 227 1.35 -7.94 -18.54
N GLU A 228 1.82 -6.72 -18.81
CA GLU A 228 3.26 -6.42 -18.77
C GLU A 228 3.83 -6.59 -17.37
N TYR A 229 3.10 -6.15 -16.36
CA TYR A 229 3.46 -6.36 -14.96
C TYR A 229 3.55 -7.85 -14.61
N GLU A 230 2.55 -8.65 -15.01
CA GLU A 230 2.58 -10.10 -14.83
C GLU A 230 3.78 -10.74 -15.55
N ARG A 231 4.06 -10.35 -16.80
CA ARG A 231 5.21 -10.85 -17.55
C ARG A 231 6.53 -10.57 -16.83
N LYS A 232 6.72 -9.36 -16.29
CA LYS A 232 7.91 -9.01 -15.50
C LYS A 232 8.06 -9.90 -14.27
N LEU A 233 6.97 -10.21 -13.57
CA LEU A 233 6.99 -11.12 -12.42
C LEU A 233 7.37 -12.55 -12.83
N MET A 234 6.85 -13.03 -13.96
CA MET A 234 7.18 -14.35 -14.50
C MET A 234 8.65 -14.45 -14.94
N GLU A 235 9.20 -13.41 -15.56
CA GLU A 235 10.62 -13.32 -15.91
C GLU A 235 11.51 -13.35 -14.66
N GLN A 236 11.18 -12.56 -13.63
CA GLN A 236 11.89 -12.56 -12.36
C GLN A 236 11.86 -13.94 -11.68
N TYR A 237 10.69 -14.58 -11.65
CA TYR A 237 10.54 -15.93 -11.10
C TYR A 237 11.38 -16.96 -11.87
N THR A 238 11.37 -16.90 -13.20
CA THR A 238 12.17 -17.81 -14.05
C THR A 238 13.66 -17.60 -13.82
N ASN A 239 14.12 -16.35 -13.74
CA ASN A 239 15.52 -16.03 -13.46
C ASN A 239 15.97 -16.54 -12.08
N LYS A 240 15.10 -16.44 -11.07
CA LYS A 240 15.35 -16.99 -9.74
C LYS A 240 15.52 -18.52 -9.77
N LEU A 241 14.69 -19.23 -10.52
CA LEU A 241 14.84 -20.69 -10.67
C LEU A 241 16.17 -21.07 -11.35
N LEU A 242 16.58 -20.30 -12.36
CA LEU A 242 17.86 -20.51 -13.05
C LEU A 242 19.08 -20.23 -12.15
N SER A 243 19.00 -19.22 -11.28
CA SER A 243 20.09 -18.91 -10.33
C SER A 243 20.23 -19.96 -9.22
N ASP A 244 19.11 -20.58 -8.83
CA ASP A 244 19.08 -21.58 -7.75
C ASP A 244 19.48 -22.99 -8.23
N THR A 245 19.71 -23.19 -9.52
CA THR A 245 20.14 -24.49 -10.06
C THR A 245 21.66 -24.66 -9.86
N PRO A 246 22.13 -25.67 -9.10
CA PRO A 246 23.55 -25.86 -8.88
C PRO A 246 24.27 -26.17 -10.20
N LYS A 247 25.34 -25.41 -10.49
CA LYS A 247 26.23 -25.68 -11.62
C LYS A 247 26.85 -27.07 -11.42
N ILE A 248 26.39 -28.06 -12.18
CA ILE A 248 27.05 -29.36 -12.26
C ILE A 248 28.47 -29.09 -12.78
N GLY A 249 29.46 -29.27 -11.90
CA GLY A 249 30.86 -29.07 -12.21
C GLY A 249 31.25 -29.95 -13.39
N ARG A 250 31.90 -29.35 -14.40
CA ARG A 250 32.67 -30.09 -15.39
C ARG A 250 33.77 -30.85 -14.65
N THR A 251 33.60 -32.15 -14.49
CA THR A 251 34.72 -33.05 -14.21
C THR A 251 35.56 -33.08 -15.48
N THR A 252 36.74 -32.45 -15.45
CA THR A 252 37.78 -32.69 -16.44
C THR A 252 38.23 -34.13 -16.30
N VAL A 253 38.00 -34.92 -17.34
CA VAL A 253 38.67 -36.21 -17.53
C VAL A 253 40.02 -35.90 -18.17
N ASP A 254 41.04 -35.74 -17.34
CA ASP A 254 42.43 -35.78 -17.81
C ASP A 254 42.82 -37.26 -17.92
N GLY A 255 43.10 -37.69 -19.15
CA GLY A 255 43.69 -38.98 -19.50
C GLY A 255 44.79 -38.75 -20.52
#